data_AF-A0A949ACU6-F1
#
_entry.id   AF-A0A949ACU6-F1
#
_cell.length_a   1.000
_cell.length_b   1.000
_cell.length_c   1.000
_cell.angle_alpha   90.00
_cell.angle_beta   90.00
_cell.angle_gamma   90.00
#
_symmetry.space_group_name_H-M   'P 1'
#
loop_
_entity.id
_entity.type
_entity.pdbx_description
1 polymer ?
#
loop_
_entity_poly.entity_id
_entity_poly.type
_entity_poly.pdbx_seq_one_letter_code
_entity_poly.pdbx_strand_id
1 'polypeptide(L)'
;MLHKTFPFTVAHAMYSKNELENIVEVNNSLFGILITDGRGKTILAQNKATKKTGISQEDWHIKRSDADSYDDVILYDEGNNSSRIAAKIYYFRSTKPEFWSRFKAWFPLRQMIYRDWNFCFIILGLIFFLVWVSIELFISNKHKTEDLLNQKLASYEKEYKLLINSFEHLKRNYEKSSSKAEDINRDIERQFVAASNSFERLVSENLKRFAKSFIVIRNRYTTKKGEIDHLLFAKNRSVVFIIEDKCYPGEIIGDINSQWYAEKYNRIIKSIGSNPYYQVREYVFWIKDYIETKIKRRPLIVGIVLFPNEANLDKLNIENCPDWFYIIKLAELTKIFQNEIRSQKYKLSAIEESIVKRTFSPSIAEQIMQSKSKGAA
;
A
#
# COMPACT_ATOMS: atom_id res chain seq x y z
N MET A 1 -24.92 50.21 -93.41
CA MET A 1 -26.26 50.37 -93.99
C MET A 1 -26.68 49.00 -94.51
N LEU A 2 -27.63 48.35 -93.83
CA LEU A 2 -28.66 47.44 -94.40
C LEU A 2 -29.40 46.76 -93.24
N HIS A 3 -30.58 47.32 -93.00
CA HIS A 3 -31.81 46.79 -92.42
C HIS A 3 -31.78 45.57 -91.49
N LYS A 4 -32.07 45.90 -90.23
CA LYS A 4 -32.65 45.07 -89.17
C LYS A 4 -34.01 44.51 -89.62
N THR A 5 -34.22 43.21 -89.47
CA THR A 5 -35.55 42.61 -89.31
C THR A 5 -35.57 41.84 -87.99
N PHE A 6 -35.97 42.54 -86.93
CA PHE A 6 -36.37 41.91 -85.68
C PHE A 6 -37.83 41.40 -85.82
N PRO A 7 -38.22 40.31 -85.14
CA PRO A 7 -39.61 39.88 -85.09
C PRO A 7 -40.36 40.72 -84.05
N PHE A 8 -40.78 41.93 -84.45
CA PHE A 8 -41.62 42.84 -83.65
C PHE A 8 -42.95 43.19 -84.34
N THR A 9 -43.32 42.42 -85.38
CA THR A 9 -44.33 42.82 -86.36
C THR A 9 -45.74 42.97 -85.77
N VAL A 10 -46.05 42.33 -84.64
CA VAL A 10 -47.37 42.45 -83.98
C VAL A 10 -47.44 43.64 -83.02
N ALA A 11 -46.33 43.99 -82.34
CA ALA A 11 -46.31 45.10 -81.38
C ALA A 11 -46.15 46.48 -82.04
N HIS A 12 -45.49 46.57 -83.20
CA HIS A 12 -45.35 47.81 -83.97
C HIS A 12 -46.66 48.32 -84.58
N ALA A 13 -47.69 47.47 -84.71
CA ALA A 13 -48.97 47.88 -85.27
C ALA A 13 -49.85 48.68 -84.28
N MET A 14 -49.51 48.70 -82.99
CA MET A 14 -50.37 49.31 -81.95
C MET A 14 -49.70 50.37 -81.06
N TYR A 15 -48.36 50.48 -81.05
CA TYR A 15 -47.64 51.42 -80.18
C TYR A 15 -46.53 52.18 -80.89
N SER A 16 -46.24 53.39 -80.42
CA SER A 16 -45.13 54.19 -80.94
C SER A 16 -43.78 53.63 -80.47
N LYS A 17 -42.73 53.84 -81.26
CA LYS A 17 -41.39 53.33 -80.99
C LYS A 17 -40.85 53.77 -79.61
N ASN A 18 -41.12 55.01 -79.19
CA ASN A 18 -40.65 55.55 -77.92
C ASN A 18 -41.33 54.90 -76.71
N GLU A 19 -42.60 54.47 -76.83
CA GLU A 19 -43.31 53.77 -75.75
C GLU A 19 -42.75 52.36 -75.53
N LEU A 20 -42.41 51.66 -76.63
CA LEU A 20 -41.79 50.35 -76.56
C LEU A 20 -40.38 50.40 -75.97
N GLU A 21 -39.58 51.42 -76.30
CA GLU A 21 -38.23 51.59 -75.75
C GLU A 21 -38.28 51.86 -74.23
N ASN A 22 -39.19 52.71 -73.75
CA ASN A 22 -39.40 52.93 -72.32
C ASN A 22 -39.87 51.66 -71.56
N ILE A 23 -40.74 50.85 -72.16
CA ILE A 23 -41.22 49.58 -71.57
C ILE A 23 -40.08 48.58 -71.38
N VAL A 24 -39.11 48.56 -72.30
CA VAL A 24 -37.95 47.66 -72.26
C VAL A 24 -36.88 48.17 -71.30
N GLU A 25 -36.60 49.48 -71.28
CA GLU A 25 -35.56 50.06 -70.42
C GLU A 25 -35.89 49.99 -68.92
N VAL A 26 -37.17 50.10 -68.54
CA VAL A 26 -37.58 50.05 -67.12
C VAL A 26 -37.53 48.62 -66.55
N ASN A 27 -37.55 47.59 -67.40
CA ASN A 27 -37.69 46.18 -67.00
C ASN A 27 -36.42 45.36 -67.25
N ASN A 28 -35.35 45.66 -66.51
CA ASN A 28 -34.08 44.92 -66.49
C ASN A 28 -34.18 43.43 -66.02
N SER A 29 -35.33 42.76 -66.12
CA SER A 29 -35.48 41.33 -65.90
C SER A 29 -35.44 40.54 -67.22
N LEU A 30 -34.83 39.35 -67.20
CA LEU A 30 -34.75 38.43 -68.35
C LEU A 30 -36.13 37.98 -68.90
N PHE A 31 -37.21 38.26 -68.18
CA PHE A 31 -38.58 37.89 -68.53
C PHE A 31 -39.53 39.02 -68.16
N GLY A 32 -40.29 39.54 -69.13
CA GLY A 32 -41.35 40.54 -68.92
C GLY A 32 -42.71 40.01 -69.35
N ILE A 33 -43.75 40.29 -68.55
CA ILE A 33 -45.15 40.02 -68.87
C ILE A 33 -45.85 41.35 -69.17
N LEU A 34 -46.54 41.41 -70.31
CA LEU A 34 -47.43 42.51 -70.68
C LEU A 34 -48.85 41.97 -70.78
N ILE A 35 -49.78 42.56 -70.02
CA ILE A 35 -51.20 42.21 -70.08
C ILE A 35 -51.94 43.35 -70.76
N THR A 36 -52.66 43.06 -71.83
CA THR A 36 -53.51 44.02 -72.56
C THR A 36 -54.98 43.65 -72.46
N ASP A 37 -55.87 44.57 -72.85
CA ASP A 37 -57.29 44.23 -73.08
C ASP A 37 -57.46 43.11 -74.12
N GLY A 38 -58.66 42.53 -74.20
CA GLY A 38 -58.97 41.43 -75.12
C GLY A 38 -58.80 41.75 -76.61
N ARG A 39 -58.63 43.03 -76.97
CA ARG A 39 -58.34 43.49 -78.34
C ARG A 39 -56.86 43.78 -78.59
N GLY A 40 -56.01 43.71 -77.56
CA GLY A 40 -54.59 43.98 -77.65
C GLY A 40 -54.21 45.47 -77.63
N LYS A 41 -55.15 46.40 -77.44
CA LYS A 41 -54.91 47.84 -77.69
C LYS A 41 -54.47 48.61 -76.45
N THR A 42 -54.99 48.25 -75.27
CA THR A 42 -54.70 48.99 -74.03
C THR A 42 -53.92 48.11 -73.06
N ILE A 43 -52.81 48.61 -72.50
CA ILE A 43 -52.04 47.90 -71.47
C ILE A 43 -52.80 47.99 -70.14
N LEU A 44 -53.16 46.84 -69.58
CA LEU A 44 -53.86 46.73 -68.31
C LEU A 44 -52.88 46.56 -67.15
N ALA A 45 -51.77 45.83 -67.36
CA ALA A 45 -50.75 45.64 -66.35
C ALA A 45 -49.38 45.30 -66.96
N GLN A 46 -48.33 45.68 -66.23
CA GLN A 46 -46.94 45.33 -66.49
C GLN A 46 -46.29 44.91 -65.15
N ASN A 47 -45.41 43.91 -65.21
CA ASN A 47 -44.78 43.22 -64.07
C ASN A 47 -44.70 43.99 -62.72
N LYS A 48 -45.26 43.40 -61.65
CA LYS A 48 -45.29 43.85 -60.23
C LYS A 48 -45.91 45.22 -59.89
N ALA A 49 -46.45 45.98 -60.84
CA ALA A 49 -47.24 47.18 -60.54
C ALA A 49 -48.64 47.08 -61.16
N THR A 50 -49.60 46.56 -60.40
CA THR A 50 -51.03 46.65 -60.74
C THR A 50 -51.49 48.11 -60.63
N LYS A 51 -51.70 48.79 -61.75
CA LYS A 51 -52.50 50.02 -61.76
C LYS A 51 -53.97 49.63 -61.67
N LYS A 52 -54.58 49.93 -60.52
CA LYS A 52 -56.03 49.96 -60.20
C LYS A 52 -56.96 49.41 -61.30
N THR A 53 -57.27 48.12 -61.24
CA THR A 53 -58.45 47.56 -61.92
C THR A 53 -59.49 46.98 -60.96
N GLY A 54 -59.22 46.93 -59.64
CA GLY A 54 -60.22 46.54 -58.64
C GLY A 54 -60.66 45.07 -58.69
N ILE A 55 -59.97 44.22 -59.46
CA ILE A 55 -60.25 42.80 -59.60
C ILE A 55 -59.18 42.02 -58.82
N SER A 56 -59.62 41.13 -57.92
CA SER A 56 -58.74 40.24 -57.13
C SER A 56 -58.03 39.27 -58.06
N GLN A 57 -56.78 38.93 -57.73
CA GLN A 57 -55.95 37.98 -58.51
C GLN A 57 -56.45 36.53 -58.39
N GLU A 58 -57.35 36.25 -57.45
CA GLU A 58 -57.84 34.90 -57.13
C GLU A 58 -58.94 34.39 -58.09
N ASP A 59 -59.59 35.28 -58.86
CA ASP A 59 -60.72 34.92 -59.74
C ASP A 59 -60.30 34.58 -61.18
N TRP A 60 -59.02 34.27 -61.41
CA TRP A 60 -58.44 34.17 -62.76
C TRP A 60 -58.24 32.70 -63.14
N HIS A 61 -59.10 32.18 -64.02
CA HIS A 61 -58.93 30.84 -64.56
C HIS A 61 -58.12 30.85 -65.86
N ILE A 62 -56.94 30.23 -65.82
CA ILE A 62 -56.05 30.06 -66.98
C ILE A 62 -56.45 28.81 -67.75
N LYS A 63 -56.90 28.98 -68.99
CA LYS A 63 -57.10 27.86 -69.93
C LYS A 63 -56.03 27.95 -71.03
N ARG A 64 -55.19 26.90 -71.15
CA ARG A 64 -54.20 26.81 -72.22
C ARG A 64 -54.89 26.39 -73.53
N SER A 65 -54.55 27.06 -74.62
CA SER A 65 -54.93 26.68 -75.97
C SER A 65 -53.88 25.72 -76.52
N ASP A 66 -54.27 24.52 -76.96
CA ASP A 66 -53.39 23.48 -77.49
C ASP A 66 -52.89 23.75 -78.94
N ALA A 67 -52.83 25.02 -79.36
CA ALA A 67 -52.36 25.39 -80.68
C ALA A 67 -50.95 25.98 -80.60
N ASP A 68 -49.99 25.31 -81.24
CA ASP A 68 -48.58 25.65 -81.26
C ASP A 68 -48.30 27.07 -81.76
N SER A 69 -47.39 27.73 -81.03
CA SER A 69 -46.83 29.07 -81.17
C SER A 69 -47.66 30.21 -80.57
N TYR A 70 -47.08 30.79 -79.50
CA TYR A 70 -47.59 31.85 -78.62
C TYR A 70 -48.58 31.34 -77.55
N ASP A 71 -48.15 31.40 -76.28
CA ASP A 71 -49.00 31.12 -75.11
C ASP A 71 -50.05 32.25 -74.96
N ASP A 72 -51.09 32.23 -75.79
CA ASP A 72 -52.26 33.08 -75.60
C ASP A 72 -53.03 32.57 -74.37
N VAL A 73 -52.76 33.19 -73.22
CA VAL A 73 -53.57 32.99 -72.02
C VAL A 73 -54.80 33.89 -72.14
N ILE A 74 -55.96 33.28 -72.38
CA ILE A 74 -57.24 33.97 -72.42
C ILE A 74 -57.84 33.97 -71.02
N LEU A 75 -58.15 35.16 -70.52
CA LEU A 75 -58.85 35.35 -69.26
C LEU A 75 -60.34 35.56 -69.54
N TYR A 76 -61.19 34.85 -68.80
CA TYR A 76 -62.64 34.96 -68.86
C TYR A 76 -63.15 35.59 -67.56
N ASP A 77 -64.22 36.38 -67.65
CA ASP A 77 -64.95 36.92 -66.50
C ASP A 77 -66.14 35.97 -66.22
N GLU A 78 -66.15 35.32 -65.05
CA GLU A 78 -67.18 34.33 -64.69
C GLU A 78 -68.56 34.95 -64.43
N GLY A 79 -68.66 36.28 -64.28
CA GLY A 79 -69.93 36.96 -63.98
C GLY A 79 -70.90 37.13 -65.16
N ASN A 80 -70.46 36.89 -66.40
CA ASN A 80 -71.28 37.09 -67.60
C ASN A 80 -71.07 35.94 -68.60
N ASN A 81 -72.13 35.16 -68.88
CA ASN A 81 -72.16 34.02 -69.81
C ASN A 81 -71.85 34.35 -71.30
N SER A 82 -71.19 35.46 -71.60
CA SER A 82 -70.61 35.75 -72.90
C SER A 82 -69.11 35.48 -72.86
N SER A 83 -68.65 34.50 -73.64
CA SER A 83 -67.23 34.13 -73.82
C SER A 83 -66.45 35.22 -74.57
N ARG A 84 -66.33 36.40 -73.96
CA ARG A 84 -65.47 37.49 -74.42
C ARG A 84 -64.12 37.37 -73.75
N ILE A 85 -63.06 37.43 -74.57
CA ILE A 85 -61.67 37.52 -74.13
C ILE A 85 -61.53 38.81 -73.31
N ALA A 86 -61.24 38.71 -72.02
CA ALA A 86 -61.08 39.88 -71.16
C ALA A 86 -59.71 40.55 -71.35
N ALA A 87 -58.67 39.75 -71.58
CA ALA A 87 -57.30 40.22 -71.74
C ALA A 87 -56.44 39.24 -72.56
N LYS A 88 -55.34 39.75 -73.13
CA LYS A 88 -54.27 38.95 -73.76
C LYS A 88 -52.96 39.16 -73.02
N ILE A 89 -52.17 38.10 -72.87
CA ILE A 89 -50.88 38.13 -72.19
C ILE A 89 -49.76 37.88 -73.20
N TYR A 90 -48.79 38.81 -73.25
CA TYR A 90 -47.60 38.67 -74.08
C TYR A 90 -46.37 38.46 -73.21
N TYR A 91 -45.61 37.41 -73.52
CA TYR A 91 -44.31 37.14 -72.93
C TYR A 91 -43.21 37.69 -73.84
N PHE A 92 -42.44 38.65 -73.35
CA PHE A 92 -41.25 39.13 -74.05
C PHE A 92 -40.03 38.41 -73.50
N ARG A 93 -39.37 37.62 -74.35
CA ARG A 93 -38.00 37.12 -74.09
C ARG A 93 -37.02 38.08 -74.76
N SER A 94 -36.22 38.78 -73.96
CA SER A 94 -35.22 39.74 -74.44
C SER A 94 -33.96 39.08 -75.03
N THR A 95 -33.88 37.74 -75.03
CA THR A 95 -32.74 37.02 -75.61
C THR A 95 -33.02 36.68 -77.08
N LYS A 96 -32.20 37.25 -77.97
CA LYS A 96 -32.17 36.89 -79.40
C LYS A 96 -32.06 35.36 -79.58
N PRO A 97 -32.59 34.79 -80.68
CA PRO A 97 -32.37 33.39 -81.06
C PRO A 97 -30.87 33.03 -81.24
N GLU A 98 -29.99 34.03 -81.29
CA GLU A 98 -28.55 33.87 -81.32
C GLU A 98 -27.95 33.31 -80.02
N PHE A 99 -28.65 33.28 -78.87
CA PHE A 99 -28.06 32.66 -77.67
C PHE A 99 -27.80 31.18 -77.90
N TRP A 100 -28.74 30.42 -78.47
CA TRP A 100 -28.53 28.99 -78.71
C TRP A 100 -27.48 28.72 -79.80
N SER A 101 -27.40 29.55 -80.85
CA SER A 101 -26.37 29.37 -81.87
C SER A 101 -24.97 29.77 -81.38
N ARG A 102 -24.85 30.86 -80.60
CA ARG A 102 -23.58 31.26 -79.96
C ARG A 102 -23.20 30.32 -78.82
N PHE A 103 -24.16 29.80 -78.05
CA PHE A 103 -23.94 28.79 -77.03
C PHE A 103 -23.49 27.46 -77.67
N LYS A 104 -24.08 27.03 -78.80
CA LYS A 104 -23.59 25.88 -79.59
C LYS A 104 -22.20 26.11 -80.20
N ALA A 105 -21.88 27.33 -80.62
CA ALA A 105 -20.54 27.70 -81.09
C ALA A 105 -19.49 27.81 -79.95
N TRP A 106 -19.93 28.06 -78.71
CA TRP A 106 -19.11 27.94 -77.49
C TRP A 106 -18.99 26.48 -77.02
N PHE A 107 -19.92 25.62 -77.42
CA PHE A 107 -20.02 24.21 -77.05
C PHE A 107 -19.02 23.20 -77.69
N PRO A 108 -18.17 23.50 -78.70
CA PRO A 108 -17.12 22.57 -79.08
C PRO A 108 -16.07 22.41 -77.98
N LEU A 109 -16.01 23.32 -76.99
CA LEU A 109 -15.26 23.11 -75.76
C LEU A 109 -15.86 22.00 -74.87
N ARG A 110 -17.14 21.62 -75.02
CA ARG A 110 -17.79 20.67 -74.09
C ARG A 110 -17.40 19.21 -74.32
N GLN A 111 -16.94 18.79 -75.50
CA GLN A 111 -16.40 17.43 -75.66
C GLN A 111 -15.00 17.29 -75.06
N MET A 112 -14.18 18.35 -75.08
CA MET A 112 -12.93 18.39 -74.33
C MET A 112 -13.21 18.50 -72.82
N ILE A 113 -14.09 19.40 -72.40
CA ILE A 113 -14.45 19.60 -70.98
C ILE A 113 -15.12 18.34 -70.39
N TYR A 114 -16.07 17.65 -71.03
CA TYR A 114 -16.64 16.42 -70.43
C TYR A 114 -15.61 15.30 -70.31
N ARG A 115 -14.66 15.18 -71.25
CA ARG A 115 -13.57 14.21 -71.14
C ARG A 115 -12.64 14.58 -69.98
N ASP A 116 -12.28 15.85 -69.88
CA ASP A 116 -11.38 16.36 -68.85
C ASP A 116 -12.03 16.35 -67.46
N TRP A 117 -13.33 16.62 -67.35
CA TRP A 117 -14.09 16.52 -66.09
C TRP A 117 -14.32 15.08 -65.66
N ASN A 118 -14.65 14.17 -66.57
CA ASN A 118 -14.72 12.74 -66.26
C ASN A 118 -13.36 12.22 -65.78
N PHE A 119 -12.27 12.66 -66.43
CA PHE A 119 -10.91 12.33 -66.00
C PHE A 119 -10.59 12.90 -64.60
N CYS A 120 -10.95 14.16 -64.32
CA CYS A 120 -10.82 14.75 -62.99
C CYS A 120 -11.63 14.00 -61.93
N PHE A 121 -12.87 13.60 -62.20
CA PHE A 121 -13.67 12.82 -61.26
C PHE A 121 -13.11 11.42 -61.02
N ILE A 122 -12.57 10.76 -62.06
CA ILE A 122 -11.88 9.47 -61.90
C ILE A 122 -10.63 9.64 -61.03
N ILE A 123 -9.81 10.68 -61.28
CA ILE A 123 -8.63 10.96 -60.44
C ILE A 123 -9.05 11.26 -58.99
N LEU A 124 -10.05 12.11 -58.78
CA LEU A 124 -10.55 12.42 -57.43
C LEU A 124 -11.10 11.18 -56.73
N GLY A 125 -11.82 10.31 -57.46
CA GLY A 125 -12.32 9.04 -56.95
C GLY A 125 -11.18 8.09 -56.55
N LEU A 126 -10.12 8.01 -57.35
CA LEU A 126 -8.92 7.22 -57.03
C LEU A 126 -8.18 7.78 -55.82
N ILE A 127 -8.03 9.10 -55.71
CA ILE A 127 -7.42 9.75 -54.53
C ILE A 127 -8.26 9.46 -53.29
N PHE A 128 -9.58 9.63 -53.35
CA PHE A 128 -10.47 9.36 -52.23
C PHE A 128 -10.41 7.89 -51.80
N PHE A 129 -10.39 6.96 -52.76
CA PHE A 129 -10.23 5.54 -52.48
C PHE A 129 -8.87 5.23 -51.81
N LEU A 130 -7.77 5.81 -52.29
CA LEU A 130 -6.45 5.64 -51.68
C LEU A 130 -6.40 6.20 -50.25
N VAL A 131 -7.02 7.36 -50.01
CA VAL A 131 -7.13 7.94 -48.66
C VAL A 131 -7.95 7.02 -47.75
N TRP A 132 -9.09 6.51 -48.22
CA TRP A 132 -9.93 5.58 -47.47
C TRP A 132 -9.17 4.30 -47.09
N VAL A 133 -8.50 3.66 -48.05
CA VAL A 133 -7.67 2.46 -47.81
C VAL A 133 -6.56 2.76 -46.81
N SER A 134 -5.93 3.93 -46.89
CA SER A 134 -4.89 4.33 -45.94
C SER A 134 -5.43 4.50 -44.52
N ILE A 135 -6.64 5.05 -44.36
CA ILE A 135 -7.30 5.19 -43.06
C ILE A 135 -7.65 3.80 -42.48
N GLU A 136 -8.23 2.91 -43.29
CA GLU A 136 -8.56 1.55 -42.86
C GLU A 136 -7.31 0.76 -42.43
N LEU A 137 -6.22 0.85 -43.19
CA LEU A 137 -4.94 0.24 -42.83
C LEU A 137 -4.39 0.82 -41.51
N PHE A 138 -4.51 2.14 -41.31
CA PHE A 138 -4.09 2.78 -40.07
C PHE A 138 -4.90 2.31 -38.86
N ILE A 139 -6.24 2.25 -39.00
CA ILE A 139 -7.15 1.77 -37.94
C ILE A 139 -6.88 0.29 -37.63
N SER A 140 -6.73 -0.56 -38.65
CA SER A 140 -6.39 -1.98 -38.49
C SER A 140 -5.05 -2.18 -37.78
N ASN A 141 -4.02 -1.41 -38.14
CA ASN A 141 -2.72 -1.49 -37.47
C ASN A 141 -2.79 -1.02 -36.01
N LYS A 142 -3.61 0.00 -35.72
CA LYS A 142 -3.86 0.47 -34.36
C LYS A 142 -4.52 -0.62 -33.52
N HIS A 143 -5.58 -1.26 -34.02
CA HIS A 143 -6.26 -2.36 -33.31
C HIS A 143 -5.33 -3.55 -33.05
N LYS A 144 -4.52 -3.96 -34.03
CA LYS A 144 -3.52 -5.03 -33.81
C LYS A 144 -2.52 -4.69 -32.69
N THR A 145 -2.14 -3.42 -32.59
CA THR A 145 -1.22 -2.94 -31.55
C THR A 145 -1.89 -2.94 -30.18
N GLU A 146 -3.15 -2.50 -30.10
CA GLU A 146 -3.96 -2.54 -28.88
C GLU A 146 -4.20 -3.97 -28.41
N ASP A 147 -4.55 -4.89 -29.31
CA ASP A 147 -4.75 -6.31 -28.99
C ASP A 147 -3.47 -6.96 -28.46
N LEU A 148 -2.32 -6.68 -29.10
CA LEU A 148 -1.02 -7.17 -28.64
C LEU A 148 -0.67 -6.59 -27.25
N LEU A 149 -0.97 -5.33 -27.00
CA LEU A 149 -0.74 -4.69 -25.70
C LEU A 149 -1.64 -5.31 -24.62
N ASN A 150 -2.92 -5.52 -24.92
CA ASN A 150 -3.88 -6.14 -24.01
C ASN A 150 -3.50 -7.60 -23.71
N GLN A 151 -3.02 -8.35 -24.71
CA GLN A 151 -2.53 -9.72 -24.51
C GLN A 151 -1.30 -9.74 -23.59
N LYS A 152 -0.35 -8.82 -23.78
CA LYS A 152 0.81 -8.67 -22.90
C LYS A 152 0.41 -8.29 -21.49
N LEU A 153 -0.53 -7.35 -21.34
CA LEU A 153 -1.03 -6.90 -20.04
C LEU A 153 -1.72 -8.04 -19.29
N ALA A 154 -2.56 -8.82 -19.97
CA ALA A 154 -3.18 -10.02 -19.40
C ALA A 154 -2.15 -11.10 -18.99
N SER A 155 -1.07 -11.27 -19.77
CA SER A 155 0.04 -12.16 -19.41
C SER A 155 0.74 -11.70 -18.13
N TYR A 156 1.05 -10.40 -18.02
CA TYR A 156 1.69 -9.84 -16.84
C TYR A 156 0.79 -9.91 -15.60
N GLU A 157 -0.52 -9.68 -15.73
CA GLU A 157 -1.46 -9.86 -14.62
C GLU A 157 -1.49 -11.31 -14.11
N LYS A 158 -1.40 -12.28 -15.02
CA LYS A 158 -1.36 -13.70 -14.67
C LYS A 158 -0.06 -14.05 -13.92
N GLU A 159 1.07 -13.58 -14.42
CA GLU A 159 2.38 -13.78 -13.75
C GLU A 159 2.42 -13.12 -12.37
N TYR A 160 1.91 -11.89 -12.25
CA TYR A 160 1.84 -11.17 -10.99
C TYR A 160 0.96 -11.89 -9.96
N LYS A 161 -0.19 -12.43 -10.37
CA LYS A 161 -1.05 -13.26 -9.50
C LYS A 161 -0.35 -14.53 -9.02
N LEU A 162 0.41 -15.21 -9.90
CA LEU A 162 1.19 -16.39 -9.52
C LEU A 162 2.29 -16.02 -8.50
N LEU A 163 2.96 -14.90 -8.70
CA LEU A 163 3.99 -14.40 -7.78
C LEU A 163 3.40 -14.10 -6.39
N ILE A 164 2.26 -13.39 -6.32
CA ILE A 164 1.57 -13.11 -5.05
C ILE A 164 1.23 -14.40 -4.32
N ASN A 165 0.63 -15.38 -5.01
CA ASN A 165 0.27 -16.66 -4.41
C ASN A 165 1.50 -17.41 -3.87
N SER A 166 2.63 -17.36 -4.58
CA SER A 166 3.89 -17.98 -4.13
C SER A 166 4.44 -17.30 -2.88
N PHE A 167 4.35 -15.97 -2.81
CA PHE A 167 4.82 -15.18 -1.68
C PHE A 167 3.95 -15.43 -0.44
N GLU A 168 2.62 -15.47 -0.59
CA GLU A 168 1.72 -15.83 0.50
C GLU A 168 1.99 -17.23 1.05
N HIS A 169 2.26 -18.21 0.18
CA HIS A 169 2.60 -19.56 0.59
C HIS A 169 3.93 -19.60 1.38
N LEU A 170 4.96 -18.88 0.92
CA LEU A 170 6.22 -18.73 1.65
C LEU A 170 6.01 -18.06 3.01
N LYS A 171 5.21 -16.98 3.07
CA LYS A 171 4.87 -16.28 4.32
C LYS A 171 4.22 -17.23 5.33
N ARG A 172 3.22 -18.02 4.92
CA ARG A 172 2.55 -19.00 5.79
C ARG A 172 3.51 -20.08 6.31
N ASN A 173 4.46 -20.53 5.48
CA ASN A 173 5.46 -21.51 5.91
C ASN A 173 6.46 -20.92 6.92
N TYR A 174 6.83 -19.65 6.74
CA TYR A 174 7.66 -18.93 7.70
C TYR A 174 6.93 -18.76 9.04
N GLU A 175 5.68 -18.31 9.03
CA GLU A 175 4.85 -18.17 10.24
C GLU A 175 4.68 -19.49 10.98
N LYS A 176 4.42 -20.60 10.26
CA LYS A 176 4.36 -21.95 10.85
C LYS A 176 5.68 -22.37 11.49
N SER A 177 6.80 -22.06 10.85
CA SER A 177 8.14 -22.39 11.38
C SER A 177 8.46 -21.55 12.62
N SER A 178 8.08 -20.27 12.62
CA SER A 178 8.21 -19.36 13.77
C SER A 178 7.37 -19.83 14.95
N SER A 179 6.09 -20.16 14.72
CA SER A 179 5.20 -20.70 15.76
C SER A 179 5.77 -21.99 16.37
N LYS A 180 6.31 -22.89 15.53
CA LYS A 180 6.92 -24.13 16.00
C LYS A 180 8.18 -23.88 16.84
N ALA A 181 8.99 -22.89 16.49
CA ALA A 181 10.16 -22.50 17.28
C ALA A 181 9.75 -21.90 18.63
N GLU A 182 8.70 -21.08 18.67
CA GLU A 182 8.13 -20.56 19.92
C GLU A 182 7.61 -21.68 20.82
N ASP A 183 6.88 -22.65 20.27
CA ASP A 183 6.35 -23.77 21.07
C ASP A 183 7.49 -24.63 21.66
N ILE A 184 8.56 -24.88 20.89
CA ILE A 184 9.75 -25.56 21.39
C ILE A 184 10.42 -24.74 22.52
N ASN A 185 10.55 -23.43 22.36
CA ASN A 185 11.13 -22.56 23.40
C ASN A 185 10.27 -22.56 24.66
N ARG A 186 8.93 -22.50 24.54
CA ARG A 186 8.01 -22.59 25.68
C ARG A 186 8.13 -23.94 26.40
N ASP A 187 8.26 -25.04 25.66
CA ASP A 187 8.43 -26.36 26.27
C ASP A 187 9.80 -26.51 26.96
N ILE A 188 10.88 -25.96 26.39
CA ILE A 188 12.19 -25.88 27.04
C ILE A 188 12.09 -25.06 28.33
N GLU A 189 11.40 -23.92 28.29
CA GLU A 189 11.21 -23.05 29.46
C GLU A 189 10.40 -23.76 30.55
N ARG A 190 9.32 -24.47 30.20
CA ARG A 190 8.54 -25.29 31.14
C ARG A 190 9.38 -26.38 31.78
N GLN A 191 10.20 -27.10 30.99
CA GLN A 191 11.12 -28.11 31.50
C GLN A 191 12.16 -27.49 32.44
N PHE A 192 12.68 -26.31 32.10
CA PHE A 192 13.62 -25.57 32.95
C PHE A 192 12.98 -25.15 34.28
N VAL A 193 11.76 -24.62 34.26
CA VAL A 193 11.01 -24.24 35.49
C VAL A 193 10.74 -25.47 36.35
N ALA A 194 10.32 -26.59 35.76
CA ALA A 194 10.12 -27.84 36.48
C ALA A 194 11.42 -28.35 37.12
N ALA A 195 12.54 -28.28 36.41
CA ALA A 195 13.85 -28.63 36.93
C ALA A 195 14.29 -27.71 38.08
N SER A 196 14.11 -26.40 37.93
CA SER A 196 14.40 -25.40 38.98
C SER A 196 13.63 -25.69 40.26
N ASN A 197 12.31 -25.93 40.13
CA ASN A 197 11.47 -26.29 41.27
C ASN A 197 11.90 -27.61 41.94
N SER A 198 12.36 -28.58 41.15
CA SER A 198 12.87 -29.84 41.68
C SER A 198 14.19 -29.65 42.44
N PHE A 199 15.07 -28.78 41.94
CA PHE A 199 16.34 -28.45 42.57
C PHE A 199 16.15 -27.68 43.88
N GLU A 200 15.28 -26.66 43.90
CA GLU A 200 14.92 -25.92 45.11
C GLU A 200 14.39 -26.86 46.21
N ARG A 201 13.59 -27.86 45.84
CA ARG A 201 13.10 -28.90 46.77
C ARG A 201 14.25 -29.77 47.30
N LEU A 202 15.16 -30.23 46.43
CA LEU A 202 16.33 -31.01 46.81
C LEU A 202 17.26 -30.25 47.75
N VAL A 203 17.51 -28.96 47.49
CA VAL A 203 18.28 -28.06 48.38
C VAL A 203 17.57 -27.98 49.73
N SER A 204 16.27 -27.68 49.73
CA SER A 204 15.46 -27.57 50.97
C SER A 204 15.48 -28.86 51.80
N GLU A 205 15.37 -30.03 51.17
CA GLU A 205 15.45 -31.33 51.85
C GLU A 205 16.83 -31.59 52.45
N ASN A 206 17.90 -31.24 51.72
CA ASN A 206 19.26 -31.34 52.26
C ASN A 206 19.45 -30.40 53.45
N LEU A 207 18.99 -29.15 53.37
CA LEU A 207 19.05 -28.18 54.47
C LEU A 207 18.25 -28.63 55.70
N LYS A 208 17.09 -29.30 55.52
CA LYS A 208 16.31 -29.87 56.63
C LYS A 208 17.09 -30.91 57.43
N ARG A 209 17.96 -31.70 56.79
CA ARG A 209 18.83 -32.67 57.50
C ARG A 209 19.78 -31.97 58.48
N PHE A 210 20.10 -30.70 58.23
CA PHE A 210 20.94 -29.86 59.07
C PHE A 210 20.15 -29.04 60.11
N ALA A 211 18.82 -29.13 60.18
CA ALA A 211 18.01 -28.38 61.14
C ALA A 211 18.38 -28.63 62.62
N LYS A 212 19.05 -29.75 62.92
CA LYS A 212 19.60 -30.00 64.26
C LYS A 212 20.77 -29.08 64.60
N SER A 213 21.58 -28.67 63.63
CA SER A 213 22.78 -27.85 63.83
C SER A 213 22.59 -26.37 63.47
N PHE A 214 21.54 -26.05 62.69
CA PHE A 214 21.28 -24.72 62.17
C PHE A 214 19.87 -24.24 62.50
N ILE A 215 19.76 -22.92 62.60
CA ILE A 215 18.51 -22.17 62.53
C ILE A 215 18.41 -21.68 61.09
N VAL A 216 17.54 -22.29 60.31
CA VAL A 216 17.18 -21.79 58.98
C VAL A 216 16.25 -20.60 59.20
N ILE A 217 16.71 -19.38 58.88
CA ILE A 217 15.92 -18.19 59.18
C ILE A 217 14.79 -18.03 58.18
N ARG A 218 15.06 -18.17 56.88
CA ARG A 218 14.05 -18.21 55.81
C ARG A 218 14.58 -18.90 54.55
N ASN A 219 13.65 -19.53 53.84
CA ASN A 219 13.73 -19.77 52.40
C ASN A 219 13.17 -18.48 51.75
N ARG A 220 13.98 -17.79 50.93
CA ARG A 220 13.69 -16.49 50.30
C ARG A 220 13.56 -15.31 51.28
N TYR A 221 14.70 -14.76 51.69
CA TYR A 221 14.76 -13.57 52.55
C TYR A 221 14.89 -12.29 51.72
N THR A 222 13.82 -11.51 51.62
CA THR A 222 13.83 -10.23 50.92
C THR A 222 14.56 -9.15 51.71
N THR A 223 15.55 -8.54 51.08
CA THR A 223 16.32 -7.39 51.58
C THR A 223 16.10 -6.18 50.69
N LYS A 224 16.61 -5.00 51.09
CA LYS A 224 16.69 -3.83 50.20
C LYS A 224 17.58 -4.06 48.96
N LYS A 225 18.41 -5.10 48.97
CA LYS A 225 19.38 -5.46 47.92
C LYS A 225 18.92 -6.62 47.04
N GLY A 226 17.75 -7.20 47.31
CA GLY A 226 17.22 -8.36 46.59
C GLY A 226 16.85 -9.50 47.53
N GLU A 227 16.52 -10.64 46.95
CA GLU A 227 16.07 -11.84 47.65
C GLU A 227 17.24 -12.79 47.82
N ILE A 228 17.50 -13.23 49.05
CA ILE A 228 18.49 -14.27 49.36
C ILE A 228 17.77 -15.61 49.35
N ASP A 229 18.21 -16.57 48.54
CA ASP A 229 17.54 -17.88 48.44
C ASP A 229 17.52 -18.60 49.79
N HIS A 230 18.68 -18.76 50.45
CA HIS A 230 18.76 -19.37 51.78
C HIS A 230 19.69 -18.63 52.72
N LEU A 231 19.20 -18.36 53.94
CA LEU A 231 19.97 -17.76 55.02
C LEU A 231 19.93 -18.65 56.26
N LEU A 232 21.10 -19.16 56.66
CA LEU A 232 21.25 -20.09 57.78
C LEU A 232 22.17 -19.54 58.86
N PHE A 233 21.80 -19.75 60.11
CA PHE A 233 22.63 -19.44 61.27
C PHE A 233 22.99 -20.75 61.97
N ALA A 234 24.27 -21.00 62.23
CA ALA A 234 24.64 -22.08 63.13
C ALA A 234 23.99 -21.83 64.50
N LYS A 235 23.50 -22.88 65.19
CA LYS A 235 22.82 -22.71 66.50
C LYS A 235 23.72 -22.07 67.56
N ASN A 236 25.02 -22.31 67.49
CA ASN A 236 26.02 -21.66 68.34
C ASN A 236 26.26 -20.17 67.96
N ARG A 237 25.61 -19.67 66.90
CA ARG A 237 25.68 -18.31 66.36
C ARG A 237 27.09 -17.86 65.98
N SER A 238 27.99 -18.81 65.71
CA SER A 238 29.38 -18.53 65.31
C SER A 238 29.55 -18.35 63.80
N VAL A 239 28.64 -18.94 63.01
CA VAL A 239 28.68 -18.90 61.55
C VAL A 239 27.31 -18.55 60.99
N VAL A 240 27.31 -17.74 59.92
CA VAL A 240 26.16 -17.44 59.07
C VAL A 240 26.47 -17.89 57.66
N PHE A 241 25.57 -18.66 57.04
CA PHE A 241 25.67 -19.09 55.65
C PHE A 241 24.63 -18.37 54.82
N ILE A 242 25.08 -17.81 53.70
CA ILE A 242 24.26 -17.19 52.67
C ILE A 242 24.42 -18.05 51.42
N ILE A 243 23.33 -18.62 50.94
CA ILE A 243 23.34 -19.53 49.80
C ILE A 243 22.48 -18.93 48.71
N GLU A 244 23.09 -18.80 47.53
CA GLU A 244 22.43 -18.53 46.26
C GLU A 244 22.41 -19.83 45.47
N ASP A 245 21.24 -20.37 45.16
CA ASP A 245 21.12 -21.62 44.42
C ASP A 245 20.89 -21.37 42.92
N LYS A 246 21.66 -22.05 42.07
CA LYS A 246 21.64 -21.87 40.62
C LYS A 246 21.40 -23.21 39.94
N CYS A 247 20.16 -23.44 39.51
CA CYS A 247 19.75 -24.67 38.81
C CYS A 247 20.23 -24.72 37.35
N TYR A 248 21.55 -24.67 37.13
CA TYR A 248 22.15 -24.74 35.80
C TYR A 248 22.95 -26.04 35.67
N PRO A 249 22.45 -27.04 34.90
CA PRO A 249 23.23 -28.23 34.59
C PRO A 249 24.22 -27.97 33.44
N GLY A 250 25.20 -28.85 33.24
CA GLY A 250 26.17 -28.72 32.14
C GLY A 250 27.39 -27.87 32.51
N GLU A 251 28.12 -27.38 31.52
CA GLU A 251 29.36 -26.65 31.73
C GLU A 251 29.08 -25.20 32.14
N ILE A 252 29.57 -24.81 33.31
CA ILE A 252 29.51 -23.44 33.81
C ILE A 252 30.82 -22.74 33.43
N ILE A 253 30.70 -21.69 32.64
CA ILE A 253 31.83 -20.98 32.06
C ILE A 253 31.76 -19.51 32.45
N GLY A 254 32.92 -18.94 32.78
CA GLY A 254 33.07 -17.54 33.16
C GLY A 254 34.22 -17.35 34.14
N ASP A 255 34.36 -16.14 34.64
CA ASP A 255 35.28 -15.80 35.72
C ASP A 255 34.59 -14.93 36.78
N ILE A 256 35.26 -14.71 37.92
CA ILE A 256 34.70 -13.93 39.04
C ILE A 256 34.30 -12.49 38.68
N ASN A 257 34.88 -11.93 37.62
CA ASN A 257 34.68 -10.56 37.15
C ASN A 257 33.84 -10.44 35.87
N SER A 258 33.53 -11.55 35.21
CA SER A 258 32.73 -11.58 34.00
C SER A 258 31.35 -12.20 34.23
N GLN A 259 30.50 -12.16 33.21
CA GLN A 259 29.21 -12.83 33.26
C GLN A 259 29.42 -14.35 33.13
N TRP A 260 28.67 -15.11 33.94
CA TRP A 260 28.68 -16.57 33.82
C TRP A 260 27.61 -17.04 32.85
N TYR A 261 27.86 -18.16 32.19
CA TYR A 261 26.88 -18.83 31.35
C TYR A 261 26.95 -20.34 31.54
N ALA A 262 25.81 -20.98 31.28
CA ALA A 262 25.71 -22.43 31.27
C ALA A 262 25.62 -22.92 29.83
N GLU A 263 26.47 -23.85 29.46
CA GLU A 263 26.54 -24.48 28.14
C GLU A 263 26.21 -25.97 28.24
N LYS A 264 25.38 -26.45 27.32
CA LYS A 264 25.08 -27.88 27.16
C LYS A 264 24.97 -28.21 25.68
N TYR A 265 25.73 -29.21 25.22
CA TYR A 265 25.79 -29.62 23.81
C TYR A 265 26.18 -28.48 22.85
N ASN A 266 27.21 -27.71 23.21
CA ASN A 266 27.71 -26.54 22.45
C ASN A 266 26.65 -25.45 22.19
N ARG A 267 25.67 -25.36 23.09
CA ARG A 267 24.64 -24.32 23.08
C ARG A 267 24.55 -23.68 24.46
N ILE A 268 24.57 -22.36 24.48
CA ILE A 268 24.27 -21.59 25.68
C ILE A 268 22.82 -21.86 26.04
N ILE A 269 22.60 -22.58 27.13
CA ILE A 269 21.26 -22.89 27.64
C ILE A 269 20.73 -21.78 28.52
N LYS A 270 21.62 -21.00 29.15
CA LYS A 270 21.24 -19.86 29.99
C LYS A 270 22.40 -18.89 30.17
N SER A 271 22.14 -17.62 29.86
CA SER A 271 22.97 -16.53 30.38
C SER A 271 22.59 -16.31 31.84
N ILE A 272 23.57 -16.36 32.74
CA ILE A 272 23.34 -16.11 34.16
C ILE A 272 23.38 -14.59 34.30
N GLY A 273 22.22 -13.96 34.51
CA GLY A 273 22.03 -12.50 34.44
C GLY A 273 23.12 -11.71 35.18
N SER A 274 22.89 -11.38 36.45
CA SER A 274 23.97 -10.87 37.31
C SER A 274 24.88 -12.01 37.73
N ASN A 275 26.20 -11.79 37.76
CA ASN A 275 27.15 -12.79 38.23
C ASN A 275 26.81 -13.19 39.69
N PRO A 276 26.60 -14.51 39.97
CA PRO A 276 26.21 -14.99 41.30
C PRO A 276 27.18 -14.60 42.42
N TYR A 277 28.48 -14.49 42.12
CA TYR A 277 29.48 -14.02 43.08
C TYR A 277 29.16 -12.62 43.60
N TYR A 278 28.82 -11.69 42.70
CA TYR A 278 28.52 -10.32 43.12
C TYR A 278 27.22 -10.24 43.93
N GLN A 279 26.21 -11.03 43.58
CA GLN A 279 24.96 -11.12 44.36
C GLN A 279 25.25 -11.56 45.80
N VAL A 280 25.94 -12.69 45.97
CA VAL A 280 26.29 -13.20 47.29
C VAL A 280 27.23 -12.25 48.05
N ARG A 281 28.21 -11.64 47.38
CA ARG A 281 29.11 -10.65 48.00
C ARG A 281 28.33 -9.48 48.59
N GLU A 282 27.35 -8.95 47.85
CA GLU A 282 26.50 -7.88 48.35
C GLU A 282 25.70 -8.31 49.58
N TYR A 283 25.13 -9.53 49.56
CA TYR A 283 24.42 -10.09 50.72
C TYR A 283 25.33 -10.29 51.93
N VAL A 284 26.55 -10.78 51.71
CA VAL A 284 27.56 -10.97 52.76
C VAL A 284 27.90 -9.64 53.42
N PHE A 285 28.20 -8.59 52.64
CA PHE A 285 28.54 -7.28 53.20
C PHE A 285 27.35 -6.63 53.90
N TRP A 286 26.14 -6.77 53.34
CA TRP A 286 24.93 -6.25 53.98
C TRP A 286 24.65 -6.94 55.32
N ILE A 287 24.73 -8.28 55.37
CA ILE A 287 24.53 -9.04 56.62
C ILE A 287 25.64 -8.73 57.63
N LYS A 288 26.89 -8.60 57.17
CA LYS A 288 28.01 -8.24 58.03
C LYS A 288 27.77 -6.91 58.72
N ASP A 289 27.46 -5.87 57.95
CA ASP A 289 27.16 -4.53 58.48
C ASP A 289 25.97 -4.58 59.45
N TYR A 290 24.90 -5.29 59.09
CA TYR A 290 23.72 -5.42 59.94
C TYR A 290 24.05 -6.09 61.29
N ILE A 291 24.78 -7.21 61.28
CA ILE A 291 25.13 -7.96 62.50
C ILE A 291 26.10 -7.15 63.37
N GLU A 292 27.11 -6.51 62.76
CA GLU A 292 28.10 -5.73 63.50
C GLU A 292 27.48 -4.47 64.12
N THR A 293 26.59 -3.78 63.42
CA THR A 293 25.96 -2.54 63.90
C THR A 293 24.81 -2.79 64.88
N LYS A 294 23.92 -3.77 64.60
CA LYS A 294 22.70 -3.99 65.39
C LYS A 294 22.88 -5.02 66.49
N ILE A 295 23.57 -6.12 66.21
CA ILE A 295 23.72 -7.25 67.14
C ILE A 295 25.04 -7.13 67.93
N LYS A 296 26.00 -6.33 67.44
CA LYS A 296 27.33 -6.15 68.03
C LYS A 296 28.08 -7.47 68.19
N ARG A 297 27.98 -8.34 67.19
CA ARG A 297 28.70 -9.62 67.09
C ARG A 297 29.49 -9.69 65.80
N ARG A 298 30.46 -10.60 65.74
CA ARG A 298 31.29 -10.85 64.56
C ARG A 298 31.34 -12.34 64.22
N PRO A 299 30.21 -12.95 63.80
CA PRO A 299 30.25 -14.31 63.31
C PRO A 299 31.07 -14.40 62.02
N LEU A 300 31.58 -15.59 61.71
CA LEU A 300 32.05 -15.87 60.36
C LEU A 300 30.85 -15.85 59.42
N ILE A 301 30.93 -15.10 58.33
CA ILE A 301 29.88 -15.08 57.30
C ILE A 301 30.45 -15.76 56.07
N VAL A 302 29.75 -16.79 55.62
CA VAL A 302 30.16 -17.63 54.48
C VAL A 302 29.14 -17.46 53.36
N GLY A 303 29.63 -17.07 52.18
CA GLY A 303 28.84 -17.02 50.96
C GLY A 303 28.99 -18.31 50.15
N ILE A 304 27.90 -18.83 49.62
CA ILE A 304 27.89 -20.05 48.81
C ILE A 304 27.07 -19.81 47.55
N VAL A 305 27.65 -20.13 46.40
CA VAL A 305 26.88 -20.37 45.17
C VAL A 305 26.77 -21.87 44.98
N LEU A 306 25.53 -22.36 44.96
CA LEU A 306 25.21 -23.78 45.00
C LEU A 306 24.66 -24.25 43.65
N PHE A 307 25.34 -25.21 43.02
CA PHE A 307 24.94 -25.81 41.76
C PHE A 307 24.39 -27.23 41.93
N PRO A 308 23.60 -27.74 40.96
CA PRO A 308 23.24 -29.15 40.88
C PRO A 308 24.49 -30.01 40.67
N ASN A 309 24.40 -31.31 40.98
CA ASN A 309 25.54 -32.23 40.88
C ASN A 309 26.00 -32.45 39.42
N GLU A 310 25.08 -32.25 38.49
CA GLU A 310 25.26 -32.35 37.04
C GLU A 310 25.96 -31.11 36.45
N ALA A 311 26.19 -30.06 37.23
CA ALA A 311 27.00 -28.92 36.79
C ALA A 311 28.48 -29.33 36.71
N ASN A 312 29.18 -28.90 35.67
CA ASN A 312 30.62 -28.96 35.54
C ASN A 312 31.19 -27.56 35.78
N LEU A 313 32.08 -27.43 36.76
CA LEU A 313 32.66 -26.16 37.20
C LEU A 313 34.10 -25.97 36.73
N ASP A 314 34.66 -26.92 35.97
CA ASP A 314 36.09 -26.94 35.60
C ASP A 314 36.50 -25.74 34.72
N LYS A 315 35.55 -25.16 33.98
CA LYS A 315 35.75 -23.99 33.11
C LYS A 315 35.46 -22.66 33.81
N LEU A 316 35.19 -22.67 35.11
CA LEU A 316 34.94 -21.48 35.90
C LEU A 316 36.25 -21.00 36.52
N ASN A 317 36.77 -19.86 36.07
CA ASN A 317 38.00 -19.30 36.63
C ASN A 317 37.71 -18.54 37.94
N ILE A 318 38.14 -19.14 39.06
CA ILE A 318 37.84 -18.67 40.42
C ILE A 318 39.10 -18.45 41.25
N GLU A 319 40.27 -18.32 40.63
CA GLU A 319 41.58 -18.23 41.32
C GLU A 319 41.67 -17.09 42.35
N ASN A 320 40.83 -16.06 42.22
CA ASN A 320 40.79 -14.90 43.11
C ASN A 320 39.57 -14.87 44.04
N CYS A 321 38.94 -16.02 44.30
CA CYS A 321 37.84 -16.07 45.26
C CYS A 321 38.34 -15.91 46.70
N PRO A 322 37.67 -15.08 47.53
CA PRO A 322 38.05 -14.92 48.92
C PRO A 322 37.68 -16.15 49.76
N ASP A 323 38.43 -16.43 50.82
CA ASP A 323 38.26 -17.61 51.69
C ASP A 323 36.87 -17.77 52.33
N TRP A 324 36.08 -16.69 52.38
CA TRP A 324 34.71 -16.72 52.90
C TRP A 324 33.67 -17.14 51.87
N PHE A 325 34.07 -17.39 50.61
CA PHE A 325 33.17 -17.65 49.51
C PHE A 325 33.45 -19.00 48.86
N TYR A 326 32.39 -19.76 48.60
CA TYR A 326 32.45 -21.09 48.02
C TYR A 326 31.56 -21.19 46.78
N ILE A 327 32.05 -21.90 45.77
CA ILE A 327 31.28 -22.32 44.60
C ILE A 327 31.33 -23.84 44.57
N ILE A 328 30.19 -24.47 44.82
CA ILE A 328 30.15 -25.92 45.08
C ILE A 328 28.93 -26.56 44.45
N LYS A 329 28.99 -27.89 44.33
CA LYS A 329 27.82 -28.71 43.99
C LYS A 329 27.05 -29.14 45.23
N LEU A 330 25.79 -29.51 45.06
CA LEU A 330 24.91 -29.94 46.15
C LEU A 330 25.51 -31.05 47.02
N ALA A 331 26.19 -32.03 46.42
CA ALA A 331 26.83 -33.13 47.14
C ALA A 331 27.91 -32.68 48.15
N GLU A 332 28.53 -31.52 47.93
CA GLU A 332 29.63 -31.00 48.74
C GLU A 332 29.15 -30.12 49.91
N LEU A 333 27.89 -29.67 49.89
CA LEU A 333 27.32 -28.74 50.87
C LEU A 333 27.49 -29.23 52.32
N THR A 334 27.26 -30.53 52.54
CA THR A 334 27.42 -31.18 53.85
C THR A 334 28.83 -31.01 54.41
N LYS A 335 29.84 -31.19 53.56
CA LYS A 335 31.25 -31.13 53.94
C LYS A 335 31.64 -29.72 54.35
N ILE A 336 31.21 -28.71 53.59
CA ILE A 336 31.46 -27.29 53.89
C ILE A 336 30.85 -26.90 55.24
N PHE A 337 29.59 -27.24 55.48
CA PHE A 337 28.93 -26.95 56.76
C PHE A 337 29.65 -27.57 57.97
N GLN A 338 30.08 -28.83 57.85
CA GLN A 338 30.80 -29.49 58.93
C GLN A 338 32.19 -28.89 59.17
N ASN A 339 32.91 -28.57 58.10
CA ASN A 339 34.24 -27.99 58.18
C ASN A 339 34.23 -26.62 58.85
N GLU A 340 33.31 -25.74 58.47
CA GLU A 340 33.26 -24.38 59.01
C GLU A 340 32.75 -24.32 60.44
N ILE A 341 31.79 -25.18 60.82
CA ILE A 341 31.38 -25.29 62.22
C ILE A 341 32.56 -25.76 63.08
N ARG A 342 33.32 -26.76 62.60
CA ARG A 342 34.50 -27.27 63.32
C ARG A 342 35.59 -26.21 63.41
N SER A 343 35.89 -25.49 62.32
CA SER A 343 36.93 -24.45 62.27
C SER A 343 36.66 -23.36 63.31
N GLN A 344 35.41 -22.91 63.45
CA GLN A 344 35.03 -21.92 64.46
C GLN A 344 35.06 -22.46 65.88
N LYS A 345 34.68 -23.72 66.08
CA LYS A 345 34.77 -24.35 67.41
C LYS A 345 36.22 -24.34 67.92
N TYR A 346 37.19 -24.65 67.04
CA TYR A 346 38.62 -24.59 67.37
C TYR A 346 39.12 -23.17 67.61
N LYS A 347 38.69 -22.18 66.82
CA LYS A 347 39.08 -20.78 67.04
C LYS A 347 38.55 -20.25 68.38
N LEU A 348 37.29 -20.57 68.72
CA LEU A 348 36.68 -20.19 69.98
C LEU A 348 37.38 -20.86 71.18
N SER A 349 37.69 -22.17 71.09
CA SER A 349 38.42 -22.85 72.15
C SER A 349 39.80 -22.23 72.35
N ALA A 350 40.57 -21.97 71.28
CA ALA A 350 41.88 -21.33 71.39
C ALA A 350 41.83 -19.94 72.04
N ILE A 351 40.79 -19.15 71.72
CA ILE A 351 40.57 -17.84 72.36
C ILE A 351 40.25 -18.02 73.85
N GLU A 352 39.34 -18.93 74.20
CA GLU A 352 39.01 -19.23 75.61
C GLU A 352 40.25 -19.66 76.40
N GLU A 353 41.08 -20.55 75.84
CA GLU A 353 42.35 -20.96 76.46
C GLU A 353 43.28 -19.77 76.69
N SER A 354 43.38 -18.87 75.71
CA SER A 354 44.23 -17.68 75.81
C SER A 354 43.73 -16.70 76.88
N ILE A 355 42.42 -16.55 77.03
CA ILE A 355 41.80 -15.71 78.07
C ILE A 355 42.03 -16.33 79.44
N VAL A 356 41.76 -17.63 79.60
CA VAL A 356 41.96 -18.34 80.87
C VAL A 356 43.42 -18.23 81.34
N LYS A 357 44.38 -18.43 80.43
CA LYS A 357 45.83 -18.29 80.73
C LYS A 357 46.25 -16.87 81.09
N ARG A 358 45.58 -15.84 80.57
CA ARG A 358 45.87 -14.43 80.88
C ARG A 358 45.22 -13.96 82.18
N THR A 359 44.04 -14.49 82.49
CA THR A 359 43.21 -14.01 83.62
C THR A 359 43.52 -14.74 84.92
N PHE A 360 43.91 -16.01 84.87
CA PHE A 360 44.12 -16.84 86.06
C PHE A 360 45.59 -17.21 86.25
N SER A 361 45.98 -17.49 87.49
CA SER A 361 47.31 -18.05 87.78
C SER A 361 47.48 -19.41 87.08
N PRO A 362 48.72 -19.83 86.77
CA PRO A 362 48.97 -21.06 86.02
C PRO A 362 48.28 -22.30 86.62
N SER A 363 48.27 -22.46 87.94
CA SER A 363 47.64 -23.60 88.61
C SER A 363 46.11 -23.61 88.47
N ILE A 364 45.47 -22.45 88.55
CA ILE A 364 44.01 -22.31 88.39
C ILE A 364 43.62 -22.51 86.93
N ALA A 365 44.39 -21.95 85.99
CA ALA A 365 44.19 -22.15 84.57
C ALA A 365 44.28 -23.65 84.21
N GLU A 366 45.24 -24.39 84.77
CA GLU A 366 45.42 -25.82 84.52
C GLU A 366 44.26 -26.66 85.08
N GLN A 367 43.75 -26.35 86.27
CA GLN A 367 42.57 -27.01 86.85
C GLN A 367 41.29 -26.76 86.03
N ILE A 368 41.08 -25.52 85.57
CA ILE A 368 39.92 -25.17 84.72
C ILE A 368 40.00 -25.94 83.39
N MET A 369 41.20 -26.04 82.80
CA MET A 369 41.40 -26.77 81.54
C MET A 369 41.20 -28.28 81.70
N GLN A 370 41.71 -28.87 82.79
CA GLN A 370 41.54 -30.30 83.09
C GLN A 370 40.08 -30.68 83.37
N SER A 371 39.32 -29.83 84.08
CA SER A 371 37.90 -30.11 84.35
C SER A 371 37.03 -30.07 83.08
N LYS A 372 37.31 -29.15 82.14
CA LYS A 372 36.65 -29.14 80.83
C LYS A 372 36.94 -30.39 80.00
N SER A 373 38.16 -30.94 80.06
CA SER A 373 38.51 -32.16 79.32
C SER A 373 37.77 -33.42 79.82
N LYS A 374 37.48 -33.49 81.13
CA LYS A 374 36.76 -34.62 81.75
C LYS A 374 35.26 -34.61 81.50
N GLY A 375 34.66 -33.47 81.16
CA GLY A 375 33.24 -33.36 80.82
C GLY A 375 32.91 -33.54 79.33
N ALA A 376 33.92 -33.70 78.48
CA ALA A 376 33.77 -33.86 77.03
C ALA A 376 34.00 -35.31 76.53
N ALA A 377 34.48 -36.20 77.41
CA ALA A 377 34.51 -37.65 77.21
C ALA A 377 33.21 -38.26 77.74
#